data_AF-Q9Z5W4-F1
#
_entry.id   AF-Q9Z5W4-F1
#
_cell.length_a   1.000
_cell.length_b   1.000
_cell.length_c   1.000
_cell.angle_alpha   90.00
_cell.angle_beta   90.00
_cell.angle_gamma   90.00
#
_symmetry.space_group_name_H-M   'P 1'
#
loop_
_entity.id
_entity.type
_entity.pdbx_description
1 polymer ?
#
loop_
_entity_poly.entity_id
_entity_poly.type
_entity_poly.pdbx_seq_one_letter_code
_entity_poly.pdbx_strand_id
1 'polypeptide(L)'
;MRCRSVSLSCKGKINHLIRLPQNHTPTALSQLQDLLDSPGLADGTRKAIQREMYAIRRGEKGERQCAFYLDGVIKDHPHRVLIHNLRIEHDGQVAQIDHLLINRRMEFWILESKSFLNGFRISPRGEFEYWSQNRYHAMPSPIEQARRQARILEKLILDEGLAPRRLGVVMKPTIKTAILVDPKTRVIRPDPQQFNTDSVIKADAFLSEYEKRNEQASTVELLGALPKWVKKGTIVDIGRKLLAYHAPLEIDYRAKFGVAEQRAGQRPAKPAAPIAEREDVPPEPKQAGTPEGTPSCPRCGKPMVLRTSKRGQNQGEQFWGCSGYPKCRGIIPVEVIVPAEDAGPVPTEQAIAARPAAESPTDAPVCPKCGESMVLRMSKRGSQKGSRFWGCPGFPKCRGMRSAG
;
A
#
# COMPACT_ATOMS: atom_id res chain seq x y z
N MET A 1 -24.10 31.02 1.31
CA MET A 1 -24.18 30.89 -0.17
C MET A 1 -24.80 29.53 -0.52
N ARG A 2 -25.47 29.39 -1.67
CA ARG A 2 -26.25 28.18 -1.99
C ARG A 2 -25.35 26.96 -2.24
N CYS A 3 -25.49 25.93 -1.40
CA CYS A 3 -24.84 24.64 -1.62
C CYS A 3 -25.40 23.98 -2.89
N ARG A 4 -24.52 23.63 -3.85
CA ARG A 4 -24.93 22.88 -5.05
C ARG A 4 -25.07 21.41 -4.66
N SER A 5 -26.32 20.94 -4.63
CA SER A 5 -26.65 19.54 -4.36
C SER A 5 -26.04 18.61 -5.42
N VAL A 6 -25.05 17.80 -5.03
CA VAL A 6 -24.55 16.70 -5.85
C VAL A 6 -25.60 15.59 -5.89
N SER A 7 -26.20 15.36 -7.06
CA SER A 7 -27.25 14.36 -7.25
C SER A 7 -26.68 12.94 -7.29
N LEU A 8 -26.48 12.35 -6.10
CA LEU A 8 -26.08 10.95 -5.93
C LEU A 8 -27.22 9.98 -6.33
N SER A 9 -27.36 9.73 -7.64
CA SER A 9 -28.24 8.69 -8.18
C SER A 9 -27.62 7.29 -8.00
N CYS A 10 -27.57 6.81 -6.76
CA CYS A 10 -27.20 5.44 -6.43
C CYS A 10 -28.40 4.66 -5.89
N LYS A 11 -29.31 4.24 -6.80
CA LYS A 11 -30.36 3.26 -6.50
C LYS A 11 -29.77 1.84 -6.44
N GLY A 12 -28.92 1.59 -5.43
CA GLY A 12 -28.35 0.29 -5.10
C GLY A 12 -28.66 -0.08 -3.64
N LYS A 13 -29.03 -1.34 -3.38
CA LYS A 13 -29.33 -1.82 -2.01
C LYS A 13 -28.10 -1.62 -1.11
N ILE A 14 -28.23 -0.80 -0.06
CA ILE A 14 -27.10 -0.34 0.78
C ILE A 14 -26.68 -1.45 1.77
N ASN A 15 -26.01 -2.46 1.24
CA ASN A 15 -25.47 -3.58 2.01
C ASN A 15 -23.98 -3.36 2.34
N HIS A 16 -23.77 -2.66 3.46
CA HIS A 16 -22.68 -2.88 4.44
C HIS A 16 -21.27 -2.36 4.07
N LEU A 17 -20.96 -2.28 2.78
CA LEU A 17 -19.72 -1.70 2.26
C LEU A 17 -20.03 -0.43 1.48
N ILE A 18 -19.41 0.69 1.87
CA ILE A 18 -19.44 1.92 1.08
C ILE A 18 -18.03 2.20 0.59
N ARG A 19 -17.70 1.62 -0.57
CA ARG A 19 -16.57 2.10 -1.35
C ARG A 19 -16.99 3.37 -2.08
N LEU A 20 -16.55 4.51 -1.56
CA LEU A 20 -16.39 5.68 -2.41
C LEU A 20 -15.40 5.29 -3.52
N PRO A 21 -15.75 5.46 -4.80
CA PRO A 21 -14.84 5.09 -5.88
C PRO A 21 -13.60 5.98 -5.80
N GLN A 22 -12.41 5.42 -6.04
CA GLN A 22 -11.14 6.16 -6.06
C GLN A 22 -11.04 7.04 -7.32
N ASN A 23 -12.06 7.85 -7.62
CA ASN A 23 -12.16 8.67 -8.83
C ASN A 23 -10.97 9.63 -9.01
N HIS A 24 -10.26 9.98 -7.92
CA HIS A 24 -9.05 10.78 -8.02
C HIS A 24 -7.86 10.01 -8.63
N THR A 25 -7.61 8.75 -8.29
CA THR A 25 -6.33 8.09 -8.63
C THR A 25 -6.14 7.82 -10.13
N PRO A 26 -7.11 7.23 -10.87
CA PRO A 26 -7.00 7.08 -12.32
C PRO A 26 -6.95 8.45 -13.03
N THR A 27 -7.74 9.42 -12.56
CA THR A 27 -7.79 10.78 -13.11
C THR A 27 -6.44 11.50 -12.95
N ALA A 28 -5.85 11.45 -11.75
CA ALA A 28 -4.54 12.01 -11.45
C ALA A 28 -3.43 11.35 -12.28
N LEU A 29 -3.44 10.02 -12.39
CA LEU A 29 -2.46 9.30 -13.21
C LEU A 29 -2.64 9.59 -14.71
N SER A 30 -3.86 9.82 -15.20
CA SER A 30 -4.12 10.30 -16.56
C SER A 30 -3.56 11.70 -16.76
N GLN A 31 -3.94 12.66 -15.91
CA GLN A 31 -3.47 14.06 -15.99
C GLN A 31 -1.94 14.17 -15.94
N LEU A 32 -1.28 13.33 -15.12
CA LEU A 32 0.18 13.26 -15.06
C LEU A 32 0.81 12.64 -16.32
N GLN A 33 0.11 11.70 -16.97
CA GLN A 33 0.53 11.12 -18.25
C GLN A 33 0.38 12.13 -19.40
N ASP A 34 -0.79 12.79 -19.49
CA ASP A 34 -1.06 13.88 -20.44
C ASP A 34 -0.01 15.01 -20.33
N LEU A 35 0.44 15.28 -19.10
CA LEU A 35 1.58 16.16 -18.87
C LEU A 35 2.87 15.59 -19.46
N LEU A 36 3.29 14.35 -19.13
CA LEU A 36 4.53 13.76 -19.68
C LEU A 36 4.61 13.74 -21.21
N ASP A 37 3.46 13.60 -21.86
CA ASP A 37 3.33 13.54 -23.31
C ASP A 37 3.26 14.94 -23.97
N SER A 38 3.16 16.01 -23.16
CA SER A 38 3.21 17.39 -23.64
C SER A 38 4.62 17.76 -24.15
N PRO A 39 4.75 18.40 -25.32
CA PRO A 39 6.04 18.77 -25.89
C PRO A 39 6.67 19.95 -25.12
N GLY A 40 8.01 20.00 -25.08
CA GLY A 40 8.77 21.11 -24.48
C GLY A 40 9.02 21.02 -22.97
N LEU A 41 8.69 19.90 -22.32
CA LEU A 41 9.01 19.66 -20.92
C LEU A 41 10.52 19.53 -20.66
N ALA A 42 11.02 20.30 -19.69
CA ALA A 42 12.37 20.14 -19.16
C ALA A 42 12.53 18.79 -18.42
N ASP A 43 13.70 18.16 -18.55
CA ASP A 43 14.05 16.89 -17.91
C ASP A 43 13.81 16.84 -16.40
N GLY A 44 14.04 17.96 -15.72
CA GLY A 44 13.79 18.09 -14.28
C GLY A 44 12.31 17.90 -13.95
N THR A 45 11.44 18.56 -14.71
CA THR A 45 9.97 18.45 -14.59
C THR A 45 9.49 17.05 -14.98
N ARG A 46 10.00 16.49 -16.08
CA ARG A 46 9.71 15.09 -16.49
C ARG A 46 10.03 14.09 -15.36
N LYS A 47 11.21 14.22 -14.74
CA LYS A 47 11.63 13.39 -13.58
C LYS A 47 10.77 13.65 -12.33
N ALA A 48 10.30 14.87 -12.10
CA ALA A 48 9.42 15.21 -10.98
C ALA A 48 8.02 14.60 -11.15
N ILE A 49 7.42 14.70 -12.34
CA ILE A 49 6.13 14.08 -12.68
C ILE A 49 6.21 12.56 -12.54
N GLN A 50 7.27 11.92 -13.06
CA GLN A 50 7.47 10.47 -12.91
C GLN A 50 7.58 10.02 -11.45
N ARG A 51 8.21 10.83 -10.57
CA ARG A 51 8.29 10.57 -9.13
C ARG A 51 6.92 10.69 -8.45
N GLU A 52 6.11 11.67 -8.85
CA GLU A 52 4.74 11.85 -8.36
C GLU A 52 3.85 10.65 -8.75
N MET A 53 3.85 10.25 -10.03
CA MET A 53 3.13 9.05 -10.48
C MET A 53 3.57 7.78 -9.75
N TYR A 54 4.88 7.64 -9.49
CA TYR A 54 5.41 6.53 -8.70
C TYR A 54 4.91 6.57 -7.25
N ALA A 55 4.90 7.74 -6.61
CA ALA A 55 4.39 7.92 -5.25
C ALA A 55 2.89 7.57 -5.15
N ILE A 56 2.07 8.05 -6.09
CA ILE A 56 0.63 7.77 -6.17
C ILE A 56 0.38 6.25 -6.31
N ARG A 57 0.99 5.60 -7.30
CA ARG A 57 0.87 4.14 -7.51
C ARG A 57 1.37 3.33 -6.31
N ARG A 58 2.39 3.81 -5.59
CA ARG A 58 2.92 3.18 -4.37
C ARG A 58 1.95 3.30 -3.18
N GLY A 59 1.29 4.44 -3.03
CA GLY A 59 0.23 4.67 -2.03
C GLY A 59 -0.96 3.74 -2.29
N GLU A 60 -1.52 3.82 -3.49
CA GLU A 60 -2.66 3.01 -3.94
C GLU A 60 -2.42 1.51 -3.75
N LYS A 61 -1.23 0.99 -4.12
CA LYS A 61 -0.88 -0.43 -3.93
C LYS A 61 -0.87 -0.82 -2.44
N GLY A 62 -0.41 0.05 -1.56
CA GLY A 62 -0.40 -0.17 -0.11
C GLY A 62 -1.80 -0.15 0.50
N GLU A 63 -2.60 0.86 0.15
CA GLU A 63 -4.01 1.01 0.56
C GLU A 63 -4.85 -0.17 0.07
N ARG A 64 -4.75 -0.53 -1.22
CA ARG A 64 -5.49 -1.65 -1.83
C ARG A 64 -5.14 -3.00 -1.20
N GLN A 65 -3.87 -3.20 -0.82
CA GLN A 65 -3.46 -4.43 -0.13
C GLN A 65 -4.01 -4.48 1.30
N CYS A 66 -4.12 -3.36 2.02
CA CYS A 66 -4.75 -3.32 3.33
C CYS A 66 -6.28 -3.47 3.25
N ALA A 67 -6.93 -2.80 2.29
CA ALA A 67 -8.35 -2.93 1.99
C ALA A 67 -8.73 -4.40 1.76
N PHE A 68 -7.96 -5.15 0.96
CA PHE A 68 -8.19 -6.59 0.71
C PHE A 68 -8.34 -7.42 2.00
N TYR A 69 -7.49 -7.20 3.02
CA TYR A 69 -7.58 -7.89 4.31
C TYR A 69 -8.81 -7.46 5.13
N LEU A 70 -9.24 -6.20 5.01
CA LEU A 70 -10.44 -5.68 5.69
C LEU A 70 -11.73 -6.19 5.01
N ASP A 71 -11.77 -6.16 3.68
CA ASP A 71 -12.91 -6.57 2.87
C ASP A 71 -13.28 -8.04 3.11
N GLY A 72 -12.31 -8.95 3.09
CA GLY A 72 -12.53 -10.39 3.27
C GLY A 72 -13.04 -10.81 4.65
N VAL A 73 -13.17 -9.86 5.57
CA VAL A 73 -13.40 -10.09 7.00
C VAL A 73 -14.58 -9.28 7.54
N ILE A 74 -14.71 -8.02 7.14
CA ILE A 74 -15.61 -7.05 7.77
C ILE A 74 -16.90 -6.88 6.96
N LYS A 75 -16.82 -7.04 5.63
CA LYS A 75 -17.85 -6.68 4.65
C LYS A 75 -19.24 -7.21 5.00
N ASP A 76 -19.35 -8.50 5.33
CA ASP A 76 -20.63 -9.18 5.49
C ASP A 76 -21.10 -9.28 6.97
N HIS A 77 -20.38 -8.67 7.91
CA HIS A 77 -20.70 -8.76 9.33
C HIS A 77 -22.02 -8.02 9.70
N PRO A 78 -22.89 -8.57 10.57
CA PRO A 78 -24.18 -7.97 10.91
C PRO A 78 -24.09 -6.64 11.69
N HIS A 79 -22.92 -6.29 12.22
CA HIS A 79 -22.74 -5.20 13.19
C HIS A 79 -21.53 -4.27 12.93
N ARG A 80 -21.00 -4.29 11.71
CA ARG A 80 -19.88 -3.45 11.25
C ARG A 80 -20.33 -2.69 9.97
N VAL A 81 -19.74 -1.54 9.71
CA VAL A 81 -19.80 -0.79 8.45
C VAL A 81 -18.38 -0.38 8.10
N LEU A 82 -17.97 -0.57 6.84
CA LEU A 82 -16.64 -0.23 6.35
C LEU A 82 -16.75 0.80 5.23
N ILE A 83 -16.00 1.88 5.37
CA ILE A 83 -15.88 2.97 4.38
C ILE A 83 -14.40 3.08 4.00
N HIS A 84 -14.12 3.37 2.73
CA HIS A 84 -12.76 3.53 2.21
C HIS A 84 -12.57 4.87 1.53
N ASN A 85 -11.35 5.40 1.60
CA ASN A 85 -10.90 6.64 0.94
C ASN A 85 -11.73 7.88 1.35
N LEU A 86 -12.15 7.94 2.62
CA LEU A 86 -13.00 9.02 3.11
C LEU A 86 -12.14 10.25 3.43
N ARG A 87 -12.13 11.23 2.53
CA ARG A 87 -11.62 12.59 2.81
C ARG A 87 -12.76 13.46 3.33
N ILE A 88 -12.70 13.90 4.60
CA ILE A 88 -13.63 14.86 5.20
C ILE A 88 -12.97 16.23 5.36
N GLU A 89 -13.78 17.27 5.28
CA GLU A 89 -13.41 18.65 5.59
C GLU A 89 -14.40 19.23 6.60
N HIS A 90 -13.89 19.76 7.72
CA HIS A 90 -14.70 20.35 8.79
C HIS A 90 -13.91 21.44 9.48
N ASP A 91 -14.53 22.62 9.71
CA ASP A 91 -13.90 23.76 10.40
C ASP A 91 -12.53 24.17 9.80
N GLY A 92 -12.43 24.17 8.46
CA GLY A 92 -11.19 24.45 7.72
C GLY A 92 -10.08 23.39 7.88
N GLN A 93 -10.34 22.28 8.57
CA GLN A 93 -9.41 21.17 8.76
C GLN A 93 -9.81 19.99 7.88
N VAL A 94 -8.81 19.28 7.36
CA VAL A 94 -8.99 18.12 6.48
C VAL A 94 -8.50 16.85 7.17
N ALA A 95 -9.31 15.80 7.13
CA ALA A 95 -8.88 14.45 7.48
C ALA A 95 -9.07 13.52 6.28
N GLN A 96 -7.96 13.04 5.73
CA GLN A 96 -7.91 11.86 4.86
C GLN A 96 -8.00 10.62 5.75
N ILE A 97 -8.94 9.70 5.49
CA ILE A 97 -9.08 8.44 6.22
C ILE A 97 -9.11 7.28 5.22
N ASP A 98 -8.03 6.49 5.17
CA ASP A 98 -7.87 5.40 4.21
C ASP A 98 -8.99 4.35 4.38
N HIS A 99 -9.21 3.89 5.61
CA HIS A 99 -10.35 3.05 5.95
C HIS A 99 -10.98 3.45 7.29
N LEU A 100 -12.30 3.60 7.32
CA LEU A 100 -13.10 3.87 8.53
C LEU A 100 -14.01 2.67 8.81
N LEU A 101 -13.81 2.03 9.96
CA LEU A 101 -14.64 0.95 10.47
C LEU A 101 -15.55 1.47 11.60
N ILE A 102 -16.86 1.36 11.42
CA ILE A 102 -17.86 1.74 12.43
C ILE A 102 -18.52 0.47 12.97
N ASN A 103 -18.59 0.30 14.30
CA ASN A 103 -19.25 -0.86 14.92
C ASN A 103 -20.48 -0.49 15.77
N ARG A 104 -21.29 -1.49 16.13
CA ARG A 104 -22.52 -1.28 16.92
C ARG A 104 -22.31 -0.66 18.31
N ARG A 105 -21.09 -0.58 18.84
CA ARG A 105 -20.76 0.02 20.15
C ARG A 105 -20.52 1.54 20.06
N MET A 106 -20.79 2.16 18.89
CA MET A 106 -20.41 3.54 18.57
C MET A 106 -18.89 3.77 18.56
N GLU A 107 -18.10 2.74 18.27
CA GLU A 107 -16.66 2.88 18.03
C GLU A 107 -16.39 3.13 16.55
N PHE A 108 -15.50 4.09 16.30
CA PHE A 108 -15.06 4.52 14.97
C PHE A 108 -13.55 4.28 14.89
N TRP A 109 -13.15 3.27 14.14
CA TRP A 109 -11.77 2.89 13.95
C TRP A 109 -11.24 3.54 12.67
N ILE A 110 -10.35 4.52 12.83
CA ILE A 110 -9.53 5.08 11.76
C ILE A 110 -8.34 4.13 11.54
N LEU A 111 -8.27 3.57 10.35
CA LEU A 111 -7.27 2.59 9.94
C LEU A 111 -6.42 3.20 8.83
N GLU A 112 -5.23 3.68 9.19
CA GLU A 112 -4.27 4.36 8.32
C GLU A 112 -3.30 3.34 7.70
N SER A 113 -3.16 3.32 6.38
CA SER A 113 -2.37 2.32 5.64
C SER A 113 -0.91 2.76 5.42
N LYS A 114 0.03 1.84 5.64
CA LYS A 114 1.48 2.05 5.42
C LYS A 114 2.16 0.82 4.79
N SER A 115 2.82 1.02 3.64
CA SER A 115 3.62 -0.02 2.96
C SER A 115 5.01 0.51 2.57
N PHE A 116 6.05 0.01 3.23
CA PHE A 116 7.45 0.37 3.01
C PHE A 116 8.25 -0.86 2.57
N LEU A 117 8.76 -0.86 1.33
CA LEU A 117 9.43 -2.01 0.72
C LEU A 117 10.55 -2.62 1.59
N ASN A 118 11.35 -1.77 2.23
CA ASN A 118 12.47 -2.20 3.08
C ASN A 118 12.16 -2.17 4.58
N GLY A 119 10.92 -1.81 4.95
CA GLY A 119 10.53 -1.59 6.34
C GLY A 119 10.84 -0.20 6.91
N PHE A 120 10.41 -0.04 8.16
CA PHE A 120 10.65 1.13 8.99
C PHE A 120 10.98 0.71 10.43
N ARG A 121 11.53 1.64 11.22
CA ARG A 121 11.74 1.51 12.67
C ARG A 121 10.99 2.60 13.42
N ILE A 122 10.67 2.31 14.67
CA ILE A 122 10.15 3.25 15.66
C ILE A 122 11.20 3.37 16.76
N SER A 123 11.60 4.60 17.11
CA SER A 123 12.56 4.84 18.20
C SER A 123 11.90 4.68 19.57
N PRO A 124 12.68 4.51 20.66
CA PRO A 124 12.18 4.59 22.04
C PRO A 124 11.43 5.90 22.40
N ARG A 125 11.56 6.95 21.59
CA ARG A 125 10.84 8.23 21.76
C ARG A 125 9.61 8.36 20.84
N GLY A 126 9.28 7.31 20.08
CA GLY A 126 8.15 7.31 19.15
C GLY A 126 8.45 7.95 17.78
N GLU A 127 9.71 8.21 17.45
CA GLU A 127 10.11 8.75 16.15
C GLU A 127 10.05 7.66 15.09
N PHE A 128 9.49 7.95 13.90
CA PHE A 128 9.38 6.99 12.81
C PHE A 128 10.46 7.24 11.75
N GLU A 129 11.13 6.18 11.32
CA GLU A 129 12.15 6.25 10.27
C GLU A 129 12.05 5.08 9.29
N TYR A 130 12.00 5.36 7.99
CA TYR A 130 11.96 4.34 6.94
C TYR A 130 13.35 4.02 6.38
N TRP A 131 13.55 2.79 5.90
CA TRP A 131 14.82 2.39 5.29
C TRP A 131 14.85 2.65 3.77
N SER A 132 15.78 3.48 3.32
CA SER A 132 16.05 3.74 1.90
C SER A 132 17.52 4.05 1.68
N GLN A 133 18.04 3.82 0.48
CA GLN A 133 19.43 4.19 0.10
C GLN A 133 20.50 3.77 1.15
N ASN A 134 20.32 2.59 1.75
CA ASN A 134 21.16 2.01 2.79
C ASN A 134 21.30 2.84 4.08
N ARG A 135 20.29 3.66 4.42
CA ARG A 135 20.20 4.43 5.66
C ARG A 135 18.75 4.55 6.16
N TYR A 136 18.59 5.05 7.38
CA TYR A 136 17.30 5.48 7.90
C TYR A 136 17.03 6.94 7.53
N HIS A 137 15.77 7.24 7.21
CA HIS A 137 15.27 8.58 6.93
C HIS A 137 14.06 8.86 7.81
N ALA A 138 14.04 10.02 8.49
CA ALA A 138 12.91 10.43 9.31
C ALA A 138 11.63 10.59 8.48
N MET A 139 10.49 10.28 9.10
CA MET A 139 9.16 10.54 8.56
C MET A 139 8.21 11.03 9.67
N PRO A 140 7.16 11.81 9.34
CA PRO A 140 6.14 12.19 10.31
C PRO A 140 5.50 10.96 10.96
N SER A 141 5.16 11.06 12.24
CA SER A 141 4.51 9.97 12.99
C SER A 141 3.12 9.68 12.43
N PRO A 142 2.86 8.46 11.90
CA PRO A 142 1.53 8.05 11.46
C PRO A 142 0.51 8.03 12.61
N ILE A 143 0.98 7.78 13.85
CA ILE A 143 0.14 7.79 15.05
C ILE A 143 -0.39 9.21 15.32
N GLU A 144 0.45 10.24 15.20
CA GLU A 144 0.01 11.63 15.36
C GLU A 144 -0.88 12.11 14.21
N GLN A 145 -0.63 11.62 12.99
CA GLN A 145 -1.51 11.86 11.85
C GLN A 145 -2.92 11.28 12.12
N ALA A 146 -3.00 10.03 12.57
CA ALA A 146 -4.25 9.37 12.92
C ALA A 146 -4.97 10.05 14.10
N ARG A 147 -4.23 10.51 15.12
CA ARG A 147 -4.77 11.30 16.24
C ARG A 147 -5.30 12.67 15.80
N ARG A 148 -4.77 13.27 14.72
CA ARG A 148 -5.32 14.49 14.13
C ARG A 148 -6.62 14.20 13.37
N GLN A 149 -6.62 13.18 12.50
CA GLN A 149 -7.83 12.73 11.79
C GLN A 149 -8.97 12.38 12.77
N ALA A 150 -8.64 11.71 13.89
CA ALA A 150 -9.60 11.33 14.92
C ALA A 150 -10.33 12.53 15.55
N ARG A 151 -9.60 13.61 15.87
CA ARG A 151 -10.19 14.84 16.44
C ARG A 151 -11.13 15.53 15.46
N ILE A 152 -10.76 15.57 14.17
CA ILE A 152 -11.59 16.16 13.11
C ILE A 152 -12.88 15.34 12.93
N LEU A 153 -12.78 14.01 12.89
CA LEU A 153 -13.94 13.12 12.77
C LEU A 153 -14.86 13.18 14.01
N GLU A 154 -14.31 13.21 15.22
CA GLU A 154 -15.09 13.36 16.45
C GLU A 154 -15.87 14.68 16.46
N LYS A 155 -15.18 15.78 16.15
CA LYS A 155 -15.79 17.11 16.07
C LYS A 155 -16.92 17.14 15.04
N LEU A 156 -16.69 16.65 13.83
CA LEU A 156 -17.71 16.53 12.77
C LEU A 156 -18.94 15.73 13.24
N ILE A 157 -18.74 14.57 13.90
CA ILE A 157 -19.84 13.72 14.37
C ILE A 157 -20.71 14.41 15.43
N LEU A 158 -20.10 15.26 16.26
CA LEU A 158 -20.79 15.97 17.35
C LEU A 158 -21.47 17.25 16.86
N ASP A 159 -20.75 18.10 16.12
CA ASP A 159 -21.23 19.40 15.63
C ASP A 159 -22.43 19.22 14.68
N GLU A 160 -22.32 18.29 13.73
CA GLU A 160 -23.37 18.01 12.73
C GLU A 160 -24.48 17.07 13.23
N GLY A 161 -24.50 16.77 14.54
CA GLY A 161 -25.54 15.93 15.16
C GLY A 161 -25.64 14.52 14.57
N LEU A 162 -24.52 13.96 14.08
CA LEU A 162 -24.49 12.63 13.46
C LEU A 162 -24.64 11.52 14.51
N ALA A 163 -24.17 11.77 15.74
CA ALA A 163 -24.32 10.85 16.87
C ALA A 163 -25.81 10.66 17.27
N PRO A 164 -26.29 9.41 17.44
CA PRO A 164 -27.65 9.13 17.86
C PRO A 164 -27.86 9.50 19.32
N ARG A 165 -29.12 9.70 19.71
CA ARG A 165 -29.52 9.95 21.10
C ARG A 165 -30.20 8.72 21.70
N ARG A 166 -29.95 8.46 22.99
CA ARG A 166 -30.66 7.47 23.81
C ARG A 166 -31.14 8.17 25.08
N LEU A 167 -32.44 8.15 25.35
CA LEU A 167 -33.06 8.84 26.48
C LEU A 167 -32.64 10.34 26.56
N GLY A 168 -32.67 11.04 25.42
CA GLY A 168 -32.24 12.44 25.30
C GLY A 168 -30.72 12.66 25.20
N VAL A 169 -29.92 11.79 25.83
CA VAL A 169 -28.45 11.89 25.90
C VAL A 169 -27.80 11.51 24.56
N VAL A 170 -26.84 12.32 24.09
CA VAL A 170 -26.05 12.04 22.89
C VAL A 170 -25.08 10.88 23.17
N MET A 171 -25.15 9.82 22.35
CA MET A 171 -24.20 8.72 22.39
C MET A 171 -22.88 9.15 21.75
N LYS A 172 -22.02 9.82 22.53
CA LYS A 172 -20.68 10.24 22.07
C LYS A 172 -19.91 9.05 21.46
N PRO A 173 -19.29 9.22 20.28
CA PRO A 173 -18.51 8.17 19.64
C PRO A 173 -17.23 7.89 20.43
N THR A 174 -16.68 6.69 20.31
CA THR A 174 -15.30 6.38 20.75
C THR A 174 -14.43 6.27 19.52
N ILE A 175 -13.58 7.25 19.24
CA ILE A 175 -12.65 7.15 18.11
C ILE A 175 -11.41 6.35 18.53
N LYS A 176 -11.08 5.31 17.75
CA LYS A 176 -9.89 4.45 17.90
C LYS A 176 -9.03 4.59 16.65
N THR A 177 -7.72 4.42 16.79
CA THR A 177 -6.76 4.55 15.70
C THR A 177 -5.88 3.31 15.59
N ALA A 178 -5.63 2.85 14.37
CA ALA A 178 -4.63 1.84 14.09
C ALA A 178 -3.86 2.18 12.80
N ILE A 179 -2.57 1.89 12.80
CA ILE A 179 -1.70 1.99 11.63
C ILE A 179 -1.58 0.58 11.05
N LEU A 180 -2.29 0.32 9.95
CA LEU A 180 -2.24 -0.94 9.23
C LEU A 180 -0.97 -1.00 8.38
N VAL A 181 -0.13 -1.96 8.70
CA VAL A 181 1.14 -2.19 8.03
C VAL A 181 1.02 -3.41 7.14
N ASP A 182 1.40 -3.25 5.87
CA ASP A 182 1.53 -4.33 4.89
C ASP A 182 2.30 -5.54 5.50
N PRO A 183 1.78 -6.78 5.41
CA PRO A 183 2.43 -7.97 5.96
C PRO A 183 3.90 -8.13 5.55
N LYS A 184 4.27 -7.69 4.34
CA LYS A 184 5.65 -7.76 3.80
C LYS A 184 6.57 -6.66 4.31
N THR A 185 6.03 -5.56 4.86
CA THR A 185 6.82 -4.42 5.39
C THR A 185 7.47 -4.80 6.72
N ARG A 186 8.81 -4.84 6.82
CA ARG A 186 9.49 -5.08 8.12
C ARG A 186 9.22 -3.91 9.09
N VAL A 187 8.91 -4.21 10.34
CA VAL A 187 8.76 -3.20 11.40
C VAL A 187 9.75 -3.53 12.52
N ILE A 188 10.59 -2.56 12.87
CA ILE A 188 11.46 -2.64 14.06
C ILE A 188 10.78 -1.79 15.14
N ARG A 189 10.54 -2.40 16.31
CA ARG A 189 9.83 -1.79 17.44
C ARG A 189 10.81 -1.55 18.60
N PRO A 190 10.60 -0.52 19.43
CA PRO A 190 11.30 -0.35 20.69
C PRO A 190 10.75 -1.31 21.74
N ASP A 191 11.29 -1.24 22.96
CA ASP A 191 10.67 -1.86 24.13
C ASP A 191 9.26 -1.27 24.36
N PRO A 192 8.20 -2.09 24.54
CA PRO A 192 6.85 -1.59 24.82
C PRO A 192 6.72 -0.68 26.05
N GLN A 193 7.62 -0.82 27.04
CA GLN A 193 7.67 0.05 28.22
C GLN A 193 8.24 1.44 27.91
N GLN A 194 9.08 1.55 26.88
CA GLN A 194 9.63 2.83 26.42
C GLN A 194 8.64 3.55 25.50
N PHE A 195 8.05 2.82 24.54
CA PHE A 195 7.03 3.36 23.67
C PHE A 195 6.06 2.27 23.19
N ASN A 196 4.79 2.39 23.57
CA ASN A 196 3.74 1.47 23.15
C ASN A 196 3.49 1.56 21.63
N THR A 197 3.48 0.41 20.95
CA THR A 197 3.24 0.32 19.50
C THR A 197 2.04 -0.55 19.13
N ASP A 198 1.11 -0.78 20.06
CA ASP A 198 -0.05 -1.67 19.89
C ASP A 198 -1.08 -1.13 18.89
N SER A 199 -1.01 0.16 18.58
CA SER A 199 -1.75 0.78 17.48
C SER A 199 -1.16 0.45 16.10
N VAL A 200 0.11 0.04 16.02
CA VAL A 200 0.76 -0.35 14.76
C VAL A 200 0.56 -1.85 14.57
N ILE A 201 -0.34 -2.24 13.66
CA ILE A 201 -0.85 -3.60 13.51
C ILE A 201 -0.58 -4.09 12.09
N LYS A 202 -0.27 -5.38 11.93
CA LYS A 202 -0.14 -6.00 10.61
C LYS A 202 -1.52 -6.23 10.00
N ALA A 203 -1.72 -5.88 8.72
CA ALA A 203 -3.05 -5.86 8.11
C ALA A 203 -3.74 -7.24 8.11
N ASP A 204 -2.98 -8.32 7.98
CA ASP A 204 -3.43 -9.72 8.10
C ASP A 204 -3.76 -10.13 9.55
N ALA A 205 -3.08 -9.55 10.54
CA ALA A 205 -3.35 -9.78 11.96
C ALA A 205 -4.45 -8.89 12.56
N PHE A 206 -4.95 -7.89 11.81
CA PHE A 206 -5.87 -6.87 12.34
C PHE A 206 -7.17 -7.46 12.90
N LEU A 207 -7.75 -8.46 12.24
CA LEU A 207 -8.99 -9.09 12.70
C LEU A 207 -8.85 -9.66 14.11
N SER A 208 -7.86 -10.53 14.31
CA SER A 208 -7.66 -11.23 15.57
C SER A 208 -7.36 -10.24 16.71
N GLU A 209 -6.67 -9.14 16.40
CA GLU A 209 -6.41 -8.08 17.36
C GLU A 209 -7.66 -7.24 17.69
N TYR A 210 -8.49 -6.93 16.69
CA TYR A 210 -9.77 -6.27 16.86
C TYR A 210 -10.74 -7.13 17.69
N GLU A 211 -10.81 -8.44 17.46
CA GLU A 211 -11.73 -9.35 18.16
C GLU A 211 -11.31 -9.57 19.62
N LYS A 212 -10.03 -9.84 19.91
CA LYS A 212 -9.50 -9.90 21.28
C LYS A 212 -9.83 -8.65 22.09
N ARG A 213 -9.66 -7.46 21.51
CA ARG A 213 -9.97 -6.18 22.16
C ARG A 213 -11.46 -5.99 22.43
N ASN A 214 -12.33 -6.53 21.57
CA ASN A 214 -13.79 -6.47 21.77
C ASN A 214 -14.27 -7.46 22.84
N GLU A 215 -13.70 -8.66 22.88
CA GLU A 215 -13.98 -9.68 23.90
C GLU A 215 -13.61 -9.16 25.29
N GLN A 216 -12.36 -8.71 25.49
CA GLN A 216 -11.90 -8.12 26.74
C GLN A 216 -12.78 -6.96 27.20
N ALA A 217 -13.17 -6.06 26.28
CA ALA A 217 -14.04 -4.94 26.59
C ALA A 217 -15.50 -5.36 26.89
N SER A 218 -15.95 -6.53 26.42
CA SER A 218 -17.28 -7.06 26.78
C SER A 218 -17.32 -7.59 28.21
N THR A 219 -16.28 -8.28 28.66
CA THR A 219 -16.16 -8.79 30.05
C THR A 219 -16.17 -7.65 31.07
N VAL A 220 -15.51 -6.53 30.77
CA VAL A 220 -15.47 -5.35 31.67
C VAL A 220 -16.78 -4.55 31.65
N GLU A 221 -17.44 -4.40 30.50
CA GLU A 221 -18.71 -3.66 30.41
C GLU A 221 -19.87 -4.34 31.13
N LEU A 222 -19.88 -5.68 31.17
CA LEU A 222 -20.91 -6.49 31.85
C LEU A 222 -21.01 -6.21 33.36
N LEU A 223 -19.99 -5.60 33.96
CA LEU A 223 -19.92 -5.31 35.40
C LEU A 223 -20.40 -3.90 35.79
N GLY A 224 -20.80 -3.02 34.85
CA GLY A 224 -21.10 -1.62 35.24
C GLY A 224 -21.90 -0.71 34.32
N ALA A 225 -22.29 -1.10 33.10
CA ALA A 225 -23.07 -0.20 32.23
C ALA A 225 -24.05 -0.90 31.28
N LEU A 226 -25.19 -0.26 31.02
CA LEU A 226 -26.09 -0.65 29.93
C LEU A 226 -25.32 -0.58 28.59
N PRO A 227 -25.32 -1.65 27.77
CA PRO A 227 -24.51 -1.70 26.57
C PRO A 227 -24.88 -0.57 25.59
N LYS A 228 -23.87 0.18 25.12
CA LYS A 228 -23.98 1.27 24.13
C LYS A 228 -24.32 0.77 22.71
N TRP A 229 -25.10 -0.30 22.60
CA TRP A 229 -25.38 -0.98 21.34
C TRP A 229 -26.49 -0.28 20.56
N VAL A 230 -26.15 0.17 19.35
CA VAL A 230 -27.10 0.68 18.35
C VAL A 230 -27.49 -0.41 17.35
N LYS A 231 -28.56 -0.19 16.57
CA LYS A 231 -29.02 -1.11 15.52
C LYS A 231 -28.14 -0.98 14.26
N LYS A 232 -28.11 -2.01 13.39
CA LYS A 232 -27.35 -1.97 12.12
C LYS A 232 -27.75 -0.78 11.24
N GLY A 233 -29.04 -0.45 11.17
CA GLY A 233 -29.54 0.74 10.47
C GLY A 233 -28.86 2.03 10.93
N THR A 234 -28.72 2.23 12.25
CA THR A 234 -28.11 3.42 12.83
C THR A 234 -26.66 3.63 12.35
N ILE A 235 -25.81 2.59 12.36
CA ILE A 235 -24.42 2.71 11.87
C ILE A 235 -24.34 2.88 10.35
N VAL A 236 -25.28 2.31 9.59
CA VAL A 236 -25.38 2.51 8.13
C VAL A 236 -25.82 3.95 7.82
N ASP A 237 -26.76 4.51 8.58
CA ASP A 237 -27.24 5.87 8.40
C ASP A 237 -26.18 6.92 8.79
N ILE A 238 -25.43 6.69 9.86
CA ILE A 238 -24.25 7.51 10.20
C ILE A 238 -23.22 7.43 9.07
N GLY A 239 -22.90 6.22 8.61
CA GLY A 239 -21.97 6.00 7.51
C GLY A 239 -22.40 6.75 6.24
N ARG A 240 -23.68 6.69 5.87
CA ARG A 240 -24.25 7.43 4.73
C ARG A 240 -24.15 8.94 4.91
N LYS A 241 -24.44 9.47 6.11
CA LYS A 241 -24.33 10.91 6.40
C LYS A 241 -22.88 11.40 6.31
N LEU A 242 -21.90 10.62 6.77
CA LEU A 242 -20.48 10.96 6.65
C LEU A 242 -20.03 11.13 5.18
N LEU A 243 -20.65 10.44 4.22
CA LEU A 243 -20.34 10.62 2.79
C LEU A 243 -20.77 11.99 2.25
N ALA A 244 -21.76 12.65 2.87
CA ALA A 244 -22.16 14.00 2.46
C ALA A 244 -21.07 15.04 2.75
N TYR A 245 -20.15 14.74 3.67
CA TYR A 245 -18.95 15.51 3.97
C TYR A 245 -17.73 15.03 3.19
N HIS A 246 -17.88 14.10 2.25
CA HIS A 246 -16.77 13.67 1.42
C HIS A 246 -16.42 14.73 0.39
N ALA A 247 -15.26 15.36 0.56
CA ALA A 247 -14.65 16.27 -0.40
C ALA A 247 -13.43 15.58 -1.02
N PRO A 248 -13.51 15.04 -2.26
CA PRO A 248 -12.36 14.50 -2.97
C PRO A 248 -11.21 15.50 -3.02
N LEU A 249 -9.98 14.99 -3.08
CA LEU A 249 -8.83 15.83 -3.40
C LEU A 249 -8.89 16.16 -4.90
N GLU A 250 -8.65 17.42 -5.25
CA GLU A 250 -8.42 17.86 -6.64
C GLU A 250 -7.08 18.60 -6.66
N ILE A 251 -6.15 18.17 -7.52
CA ILE A 251 -4.82 18.78 -7.66
C ILE A 251 -4.69 19.31 -9.09
N ASP A 252 -4.42 20.61 -9.23
CA ASP A 252 -3.93 21.15 -10.49
C ASP A 252 -2.46 20.74 -10.68
N TYR A 253 -2.27 19.64 -11.40
CA TYR A 253 -0.93 19.15 -11.74
C TYR A 253 -0.18 20.05 -12.73
N ARG A 254 -0.87 20.84 -13.56
CA ARG A 254 -0.20 21.82 -14.46
C ARG A 254 0.43 22.93 -13.63
N ALA A 255 -0.33 23.54 -12.72
CA ALA A 255 0.19 24.53 -11.79
C ALA A 255 1.29 23.96 -10.88
N LYS A 256 1.08 22.75 -10.31
CA LYS A 256 2.07 22.08 -9.45
C LYS A 256 3.43 21.87 -10.12
N PHE A 257 3.47 21.65 -11.42
CA PHE A 257 4.71 21.44 -12.19
C PHE A 257 5.15 22.63 -13.04
N GLY A 258 4.48 23.79 -12.91
CA GLY A 258 4.82 25.01 -13.67
C GLY A 258 4.64 24.86 -15.19
N VAL A 259 3.76 23.97 -15.64
CA VAL A 259 3.50 23.72 -17.06
C VAL A 259 2.49 24.75 -17.55
N ALA A 260 2.97 25.73 -18.31
CA ALA A 260 2.12 26.76 -18.91
C ALA A 260 1.02 26.15 -19.78
N GLU A 261 -0.18 26.73 -19.75
CA GLU A 261 -1.23 26.35 -20.68
C GLU A 261 -0.78 26.63 -22.13
N GLN A 262 -0.74 25.58 -22.94
CA GLN A 262 -0.80 25.77 -24.39
C GLN A 262 -2.17 26.37 -24.71
N ARG A 263 -2.21 27.68 -25.00
CA ARG A 263 -3.39 28.33 -25.57
C ARG A 263 -3.76 27.59 -26.86
N ALA A 264 -4.89 26.89 -26.84
CA ALA A 264 -5.42 26.17 -27.99
C ALA A 264 -5.83 27.17 -29.08
N GLY A 265 -4.87 27.57 -29.93
CA GLY A 265 -5.09 28.67 -30.85
C GLY A 265 -3.87 29.27 -31.55
N GLN A 266 -2.76 28.54 -31.71
CA GLN A 266 -1.72 28.93 -32.66
C GLN A 266 -1.03 27.70 -33.24
N ARG A 267 -1.47 27.32 -34.44
CA ARG A 267 -0.75 26.35 -35.30
C ARG A 267 0.55 27.06 -35.72
N PRO A 268 1.76 26.57 -35.40
CA PRO A 268 2.97 27.24 -35.84
C PRO A 268 2.99 27.28 -37.36
N ALA A 269 3.05 28.49 -37.93
CA ALA A 269 3.18 28.66 -39.36
C ALA A 269 4.51 28.04 -39.80
N LYS A 270 4.44 27.15 -40.79
CA LYS A 270 5.58 26.46 -41.39
C LYS A 270 6.62 27.50 -41.87
N PRO A 271 7.82 27.57 -41.28
CA PRO A 271 8.85 28.47 -41.79
C PRO A 271 9.31 27.99 -43.17
N ALA A 272 9.41 28.91 -44.12
CA ALA A 272 10.09 28.66 -45.38
C ALA A 272 11.60 28.82 -45.17
N ALA A 273 12.37 27.80 -45.56
CA ALA A 273 13.78 27.89 -45.92
C ALA A 273 13.90 28.19 -47.43
N PRO A 274 15.07 28.54 -48.03
CA PRO A 274 16.47 28.46 -47.54
C PRO A 274 17.10 29.90 -47.46
N ILE A 275 18.41 30.20 -47.43
CA ILE A 275 19.68 29.51 -47.77
C ILE A 275 20.71 29.66 -46.61
N ALA A 276 21.84 28.97 -46.75
CA ALA A 276 22.98 28.83 -45.84
C ALA A 276 24.01 29.98 -45.86
N GLU A 277 24.85 30.00 -44.83
CA GLU A 277 26.31 29.94 -45.02
C GLU A 277 26.94 29.08 -43.90
N ARG A 278 28.12 28.51 -44.14
CA ARG A 278 28.81 27.53 -43.27
C ARG A 278 30.28 27.93 -43.11
N GLU A 279 30.87 27.64 -41.95
CA GLU A 279 32.31 27.35 -41.83
C GLU A 279 32.54 26.14 -40.91
N ASP A 280 33.65 25.43 -41.16
CA ASP A 280 33.88 24.05 -40.73
C ASP A 280 34.66 23.91 -39.41
N VAL A 281 34.36 22.86 -38.63
CA VAL A 281 35.29 22.26 -37.64
C VAL A 281 35.22 20.72 -37.74
N PRO A 282 36.35 19.97 -37.71
CA PRO A 282 36.36 18.54 -38.06
C PRO A 282 35.78 17.58 -36.99
N PRO A 283 35.38 16.35 -37.36
CA PRO A 283 34.64 15.44 -36.48
C PRO A 283 35.48 14.33 -35.80
N GLU A 284 34.81 13.65 -34.85
CA GLU A 284 35.10 12.33 -34.21
C GLU A 284 35.92 12.30 -32.91
N PRO A 285 35.66 11.34 -31.98
CA PRO A 285 34.86 10.12 -32.15
C PRO A 285 33.52 10.03 -31.39
N LYS A 286 32.62 9.25 -31.99
CA LYS A 286 31.28 8.89 -31.50
C LYS A 286 31.34 8.17 -30.15
N GLN A 287 30.59 8.66 -29.15
CA GLN A 287 30.12 7.81 -28.05
C GLN A 287 28.64 7.48 -28.27
N ALA A 288 28.34 6.19 -28.33
CA ALA A 288 27.00 5.69 -28.63
C ALA A 288 26.00 6.09 -27.53
N GLY A 289 24.81 6.55 -27.95
CA GLY A 289 23.76 7.01 -27.06
C GLY A 289 23.31 5.95 -26.05
N THR A 290 23.09 6.37 -24.81
CA THR A 290 22.45 5.54 -23.79
C THR A 290 20.94 5.71 -23.88
N PRO A 291 20.13 4.65 -24.06
CA PRO A 291 18.68 4.78 -24.13
C PRO A 291 18.09 5.17 -22.76
N GLU A 292 17.13 6.10 -22.81
CA GLU A 292 16.37 6.57 -21.64
C GLU A 292 15.69 5.41 -20.90
N GLY A 293 15.51 5.56 -19.59
CA GLY A 293 14.87 4.55 -18.73
C GLY A 293 15.78 3.43 -18.20
N THR A 294 17.07 3.44 -18.55
CA THR A 294 18.05 2.45 -18.05
C THR A 294 18.39 2.64 -16.56
N PRO A 295 18.13 1.67 -15.66
CA PRO A 295 18.52 1.77 -14.25
C PRO A 295 20.04 1.57 -14.05
N SER A 296 20.57 2.13 -12.96
CA SER A 296 21.98 1.97 -12.55
C SER A 296 22.21 0.68 -11.75
N CYS A 297 23.35 0.03 -11.98
CA CYS A 297 23.72 -1.22 -11.31
C CYS A 297 23.96 -1.03 -9.80
N PRO A 298 23.27 -1.77 -8.91
CA PRO A 298 23.38 -1.59 -7.46
C PRO A 298 24.72 -2.05 -6.86
N ARG A 299 25.64 -2.59 -7.68
CA ARG A 299 26.99 -3.02 -7.26
C ARG A 299 28.11 -2.11 -7.75
N CYS A 300 27.90 -1.27 -8.76
CA CYS A 300 28.99 -0.48 -9.38
C CYS A 300 28.55 0.79 -10.12
N GLY A 301 27.28 1.21 -10.01
CA GLY A 301 26.76 2.45 -10.60
C GLY A 301 26.59 2.45 -12.13
N LYS A 302 27.30 1.59 -12.86
CA LYS A 302 27.22 1.49 -14.34
C LYS A 302 25.79 1.22 -14.84
N PRO A 303 25.39 1.72 -16.02
CA PRO A 303 24.07 1.45 -16.59
C PRO A 303 23.83 -0.06 -16.77
N MET A 304 22.57 -0.48 -16.69
CA MET A 304 22.17 -1.86 -16.88
C MET A 304 21.68 -2.11 -18.32
N VAL A 305 21.53 -3.37 -18.69
CA VAL A 305 21.06 -3.81 -20.01
C VAL A 305 19.96 -4.83 -19.78
N LEU A 306 18.83 -4.67 -20.46
CA LEU A 306 17.73 -5.62 -20.43
C LEU A 306 18.17 -6.94 -21.09
N ARG A 307 18.00 -8.06 -20.41
CA ARG A 307 18.46 -9.39 -20.84
C ARG A 307 17.38 -10.44 -20.60
N THR A 308 17.25 -11.37 -21.53
CA THR A 308 16.34 -12.53 -21.39
C THR A 308 17.11 -13.74 -20.87
N SER A 309 16.56 -14.42 -19.87
CA SER A 309 17.09 -15.67 -19.32
C SER A 309 17.01 -16.81 -20.34
N LYS A 310 18.16 -17.40 -20.71
CA LYS A 310 18.25 -18.46 -21.75
C LYS A 310 18.18 -19.90 -21.21
N ARG A 311 18.29 -20.12 -19.89
CA ARG A 311 18.29 -21.45 -19.23
C ARG A 311 17.81 -21.32 -17.77
N GLY A 312 17.10 -22.34 -17.26
CA GLY A 312 16.68 -22.44 -15.86
C GLY A 312 15.17 -22.17 -15.65
N GLN A 313 14.74 -22.10 -14.39
CA GLN A 313 13.31 -21.96 -14.03
C GLN A 313 12.67 -20.64 -14.50
N ASN A 314 13.49 -19.63 -14.79
CA ASN A 314 13.07 -18.30 -15.24
C ASN A 314 13.33 -18.10 -16.74
N GLN A 315 13.43 -19.18 -17.52
CA GLN A 315 13.71 -19.11 -18.96
C GLN A 315 12.61 -18.32 -19.70
N GLY A 316 13.01 -17.32 -20.49
CA GLY A 316 12.08 -16.40 -21.16
C GLY A 316 11.81 -15.10 -20.38
N GLU A 317 12.06 -15.06 -19.06
CA GLU A 317 11.89 -13.81 -18.29
C GLU A 317 12.97 -12.78 -18.62
N GLN A 318 12.57 -11.50 -18.60
CA GLN A 318 13.46 -10.35 -18.75
C GLN A 318 13.96 -9.85 -17.39
N PHE A 319 15.23 -9.49 -17.31
CA PHE A 319 15.86 -8.85 -16.16
C PHE A 319 16.86 -7.81 -16.60
N TRP A 320 17.07 -6.77 -15.80
CA TRP A 320 18.19 -5.85 -15.97
C TRP A 320 19.48 -6.52 -15.48
N GLY A 321 20.49 -6.63 -16.33
CA GLY A 321 21.83 -7.10 -15.97
C GLY A 321 22.89 -6.03 -16.23
N CYS A 322 23.86 -5.88 -15.33
CA CYS A 322 24.92 -4.88 -15.43
C CYS A 322 25.64 -4.89 -16.80
N SER A 323 25.85 -3.71 -17.42
CA SER A 323 26.66 -3.54 -18.64
C SER A 323 28.07 -4.13 -18.48
N GLY A 324 28.70 -3.91 -17.32
CA GLY A 324 30.03 -4.43 -16.98
C GLY A 324 30.14 -5.95 -16.75
N TYR A 325 29.17 -6.77 -17.16
CA TYR A 325 29.30 -8.23 -17.16
C TYR A 325 30.38 -8.69 -18.15
N PRO A 326 31.23 -9.69 -17.85
CA PRO A 326 31.19 -10.61 -16.70
C PRO A 326 31.85 -10.08 -15.42
N LYS A 327 32.60 -8.96 -15.48
CA LYS A 327 33.35 -8.39 -14.35
C LYS A 327 32.44 -7.92 -13.20
N CYS A 328 31.22 -7.51 -13.50
CA CYS A 328 30.17 -7.24 -12.51
C CYS A 328 28.91 -8.07 -12.81
N ARG A 329 28.40 -8.78 -11.79
CA ARG A 329 27.20 -9.64 -11.87
C ARG A 329 25.98 -9.04 -11.13
N GLY A 330 25.82 -7.73 -11.18
CA GLY A 330 24.63 -7.05 -10.64
C GLY A 330 23.39 -7.28 -11.52
N ILE A 331 22.24 -7.55 -10.90
CA ILE A 331 20.95 -7.77 -11.57
C ILE A 331 19.81 -7.04 -10.83
N ILE A 332 18.74 -6.68 -11.54
CA ILE A 332 17.47 -6.17 -11.01
C ILE A 332 16.32 -6.84 -11.80
N PRO A 333 15.30 -7.43 -11.16
CA PRO A 333 14.13 -7.98 -11.84
C PRO A 333 13.31 -6.91 -12.59
N VAL A 334 12.61 -7.30 -13.65
CA VAL A 334 11.59 -6.45 -14.29
C VAL A 334 10.23 -6.90 -13.76
N GLU A 335 9.49 -6.02 -13.07
CA GLU A 335 8.10 -6.31 -12.70
C GLU A 335 7.22 -6.19 -13.96
N VAL A 336 6.92 -7.32 -14.60
CA VAL A 336 5.99 -7.39 -15.72
C VAL A 336 4.55 -7.34 -15.19
N ILE A 337 3.76 -6.41 -15.69
CA ILE A 337 2.31 -6.38 -15.48
C ILE A 337 1.67 -7.35 -16.47
N VAL A 338 0.95 -8.36 -15.97
CA VAL A 338 0.03 -9.15 -16.80
C VAL A 338 -1.32 -8.42 -16.89
N PRO A 339 -1.88 -8.18 -18.10
CA PRO A 339 -3.22 -7.63 -18.28
C PRO A 339 -4.31 -8.50 -17.64
N ALA A 340 -5.44 -7.89 -17.29
CA ALA A 340 -6.41 -8.44 -16.34
C ALA A 340 -7.71 -8.92 -16.99
N GLU A 341 -7.64 -9.56 -18.17
CA GLU A 341 -8.81 -9.85 -19.00
C GLU A 341 -9.12 -11.34 -19.29
N ASP A 342 -8.25 -12.29 -18.89
CA ASP A 342 -8.52 -13.74 -18.90
C ASP A 342 -8.61 -14.36 -17.49
N ALA A 343 -9.30 -13.68 -16.57
CA ALA A 343 -9.64 -14.24 -15.26
C ALA A 343 -10.89 -15.14 -15.38
N GLY A 344 -10.69 -16.39 -15.83
CA GLY A 344 -11.70 -17.45 -15.73
C GLY A 344 -12.21 -17.64 -14.28
N PRO A 345 -13.40 -18.24 -14.09
CA PRO A 345 -14.08 -18.26 -12.79
C PRO A 345 -13.22 -18.92 -11.71
N VAL A 346 -12.94 -18.16 -10.65
CA VAL A 346 -12.17 -18.64 -9.49
C VAL A 346 -13.01 -19.68 -8.73
N PRO A 347 -12.45 -20.85 -8.34
CA PRO A 347 -13.23 -21.90 -7.69
C PRO A 347 -13.82 -21.45 -6.35
N THR A 348 -15.08 -21.81 -6.10
CA THR A 348 -15.77 -21.61 -4.82
C THR A 348 -15.18 -22.46 -3.70
N GLU A 349 -15.43 -22.03 -2.46
CA GLU A 349 -14.84 -22.54 -1.21
C GLU A 349 -14.98 -24.06 -0.98
N GLN A 350 -15.94 -24.70 -1.66
CA GLN A 350 -16.18 -26.15 -1.59
C GLN A 350 -15.18 -26.99 -2.42
N ALA A 351 -14.40 -26.38 -3.32
CA ALA A 351 -13.41 -27.07 -4.17
C ALA A 351 -12.01 -27.22 -3.54
N ILE A 352 -11.79 -26.67 -2.33
CA ILE A 352 -10.47 -26.69 -1.66
C ILE A 352 -10.24 -28.03 -0.93
N ALA A 353 -11.29 -28.79 -0.64
CA ALA A 353 -11.26 -30.02 0.16
C ALA A 353 -10.67 -31.28 -0.52
N ALA A 354 -9.99 -31.15 -1.67
CA ALA A 354 -9.47 -32.27 -2.46
C ALA A 354 -8.02 -32.12 -2.95
N ARG A 355 -7.17 -31.40 -2.20
CA ARG A 355 -5.71 -31.46 -2.37
C ARG A 355 -5.08 -32.09 -1.11
N PRO A 356 -4.23 -33.13 -1.24
CA PRO A 356 -3.66 -33.78 -0.07
C PRO A 356 -2.76 -32.79 0.67
N ALA A 357 -2.98 -32.67 1.98
CA ALA A 357 -2.14 -31.87 2.85
C ALA A 357 -0.72 -32.44 2.84
N ALA A 358 0.28 -31.61 2.52
CA ALA A 358 1.66 -31.93 2.83
C ALA A 358 1.82 -31.76 4.36
N GLU A 359 1.76 -32.88 5.08
CA GLU A 359 1.92 -32.94 6.53
C GLU A 359 3.17 -32.17 6.97
N SER A 360 3.00 -31.28 7.94
CA SER A 360 4.11 -30.61 8.63
C SER A 360 4.49 -31.49 9.82
N PRO A 361 5.68 -32.15 9.83
CA PRO A 361 6.03 -33.02 10.94
C PRO A 361 6.25 -32.18 12.21
N THR A 362 5.51 -32.49 13.27
CA THR A 362 5.63 -31.85 14.58
C THR A 362 6.97 -32.11 15.28
N ASP A 363 7.75 -33.07 14.79
CA ASP A 363 9.07 -33.48 15.33
C ASP A 363 10.27 -32.91 14.53
N ALA A 364 10.11 -31.77 13.86
CA ALA A 364 11.20 -31.14 13.12
C ALA A 364 12.35 -30.68 14.05
N PRO A 365 13.57 -31.26 13.95
CA PRO A 365 14.67 -30.92 14.84
C PRO A 365 15.18 -29.50 14.61
N VAL A 366 15.75 -28.89 15.65
CA VAL A 366 16.37 -27.55 15.56
C VAL A 366 17.72 -27.57 14.86
N CYS A 367 18.03 -26.47 14.15
CA CYS A 367 19.25 -26.35 13.37
C CYS A 367 20.50 -26.17 14.25
N PRO A 368 21.52 -27.04 14.15
CA PRO A 368 22.72 -26.99 15.01
C PRO A 368 23.64 -25.77 14.76
N LYS A 369 23.28 -24.85 13.85
CA LYS A 369 24.05 -23.64 13.53
C LYS A 369 23.30 -22.33 13.83
N CYS A 370 22.00 -22.36 14.08
CA CYS A 370 21.19 -21.13 14.24
C CYS A 370 19.92 -21.29 15.09
N GLY A 371 19.60 -22.49 15.59
CA GLY A 371 18.42 -22.73 16.44
C GLY A 371 17.07 -22.84 15.71
N GLU A 372 16.93 -22.32 14.48
CA GLU A 372 15.67 -22.42 13.71
C GLU A 372 15.26 -23.88 13.45
N SER A 373 13.95 -24.19 13.53
CA SER A 373 13.40 -25.50 13.17
C SER A 373 13.72 -25.86 11.71
N MET A 374 14.18 -27.08 11.48
CA MET A 374 14.68 -27.51 10.17
C MET A 374 13.54 -27.98 9.25
N VAL A 375 13.75 -27.87 7.94
CA VAL A 375 12.82 -28.40 6.94
C VAL A 375 13.38 -29.68 6.31
N LEU A 376 12.53 -30.69 6.12
CA LEU A 376 12.92 -31.94 5.47
C LEU A 376 13.15 -31.71 3.98
N ARG A 377 14.32 -32.09 3.48
CA ARG A 377 14.77 -31.92 2.09
C ARG A 377 15.24 -33.25 1.53
N MET A 378 15.27 -33.36 0.20
CA MET A 378 15.73 -34.56 -0.51
C MET A 378 16.96 -34.22 -1.35
N SER A 379 18.00 -35.04 -1.29
CA SER A 379 19.21 -34.82 -2.07
C SER A 379 18.98 -35.09 -3.55
N LYS A 380 19.26 -34.07 -4.39
CA LYS A 380 19.06 -34.13 -5.85
C LYS A 380 20.34 -34.46 -6.64
N ARG A 381 21.51 -34.55 -6.00
CA ARG A 381 22.83 -34.73 -6.63
C ARG A 381 23.81 -35.50 -5.73
N GLY A 382 24.76 -36.21 -6.33
CA GLY A 382 25.79 -37.01 -5.63
C GLY A 382 25.38 -38.47 -5.40
N SER A 383 26.26 -39.24 -4.74
CA SER A 383 26.07 -40.67 -4.41
C SER A 383 24.88 -40.95 -3.49
N GLN A 384 24.37 -39.92 -2.82
CA GLN A 384 23.23 -39.97 -1.89
C GLN A 384 21.94 -39.43 -2.54
N LYS A 385 21.78 -39.56 -3.87
CA LYS A 385 20.59 -39.07 -4.59
C LYS A 385 19.33 -39.80 -4.11
N GLY A 386 18.32 -39.05 -3.68
CA GLY A 386 17.06 -39.57 -3.13
C GLY A 386 17.00 -39.66 -1.60
N SER A 387 18.14 -39.57 -0.89
CA SER A 387 18.13 -39.56 0.57
C SER A 387 17.44 -38.31 1.13
N ARG A 388 16.77 -38.47 2.27
CA ARG A 388 16.13 -37.39 3.03
C ARG A 388 17.12 -36.82 4.05
N PHE A 389 17.09 -35.51 4.25
CA PHE A 389 17.89 -34.84 5.28
C PHE A 389 17.18 -33.59 5.77
N TRP A 390 17.34 -33.27 7.05
CA TRP A 390 16.90 -32.00 7.61
C TRP A 390 17.88 -30.90 7.19
N GLY A 391 17.38 -29.84 6.57
CA GLY A 391 18.16 -28.67 6.16
C GLY A 391 17.61 -27.38 6.75
N CYS A 392 18.50 -26.46 7.14
CA CYS A 392 18.09 -25.14 7.60
C CYS A 392 17.20 -24.41 6.55
N PRO A 393 16.13 -23.71 6.97
CA PRO A 393 15.36 -22.85 6.05
C PRO A 393 16.21 -21.68 5.53
N GLY A 394 17.11 -21.10 6.35
CA GLY A 394 18.03 -20.01 5.98
C GLY A 394 19.16 -20.33 4.97
N PHE A 395 19.10 -21.45 4.25
CA PHE A 395 20.04 -21.75 3.15
C PHE A 395 19.89 -20.72 2.00
N PRO A 396 20.99 -20.19 1.40
CA PRO A 396 22.38 -20.62 1.50
C PRO A 396 23.20 -19.94 2.60
N LYS A 397 22.63 -18.98 3.35
CA LYS A 397 23.33 -18.21 4.39
C LYS A 397 23.68 -19.10 5.60
N CYS A 398 22.74 -19.94 6.03
CA CYS A 398 22.98 -20.99 7.00
C CYS A 398 23.00 -22.35 6.30
N ARG A 399 24.09 -23.11 6.47
CA ARG A 399 24.28 -24.47 5.94
C ARG A 399 24.30 -25.50 7.07
N GLY A 400 23.32 -25.43 7.97
CA GLY A 400 23.08 -26.47 8.95
C GLY A 400 22.29 -27.62 8.33
N MET A 401 22.77 -28.85 8.53
CA MET A 401 22.10 -30.08 8.12
C MET A 401 22.11 -31.09 9.27
N ARG A 402 21.13 -32.00 9.28
CA ARG A 402 21.09 -33.22 10.08
C ARG A 402 20.56 -34.35 9.19
N SER A 403 21.03 -35.57 9.38
CA SER A 403 20.42 -36.73 8.70
C SER A 403 18.97 -36.86 9.16
N ALA A 404 18.05 -37.14 8.24
CA ALA A 404 16.83 -37.84 8.56
C ALA A 404 17.19 -39.32 8.39
N GLY A 405 16.98 -40.13 9.44
CA GLY A 405 17.33 -41.55 9.43
C GLY A 405 16.59 -42.34 8.36
#